data_AF-A0AAN8BAL5-F1
#
_entry.id   AF-A0AAN8BAL5-F1
#
_cell.length_a   1.000
_cell.length_b   1.000
_cell.length_c   1.000
_cell.angle_alpha   90.00
_cell.angle_beta   90.00
_cell.angle_gamma   90.00
#
_symmetry.space_group_name_H-M   'P 1'
#
loop_
_entity.id
_entity.type
_entity.pdbx_description
1 polymer ?
#
loop_
_entity_poly.entity_id
_entity_poly.type
_entity_poly.pdbx_seq_one_letter_code
_entity_poly.pdbx_strand_id
1 'polypeptide(L)'
;MRKRLPVSTFHSDSDWISAHPEEHQDFESFYRDPSRKTPNASHNTIYIQTIGSFGEAGAQTDQCVEWLREYCQAFFYGLSVKLLPAVTVAETKCSFRVNSDSHNLQILTGDLLQFLRSRKPADAFCIVGITMIDLYPKDSWNFVFEQASLRMGVFSFSRYDDSFDSSSYAGSVTTPPHH
;
A
#
# COMPACT_ATOMS: atom_id res chain seq x y z
N MET A 1 -29.54 -24.09 -31.08
CA MET A 1 -28.42 -23.20 -31.49
C MET A 1 -28.69 -21.80 -30.95
N ARG A 2 -28.00 -21.37 -29.87
CA ARG A 2 -28.00 -19.97 -29.43
C ARG A 2 -26.72 -19.33 -29.94
N LYS A 3 -26.83 -18.36 -30.86
CA LYS A 3 -25.69 -17.56 -31.33
C LYS A 3 -25.20 -16.72 -30.15
N ARG A 4 -23.93 -16.90 -29.75
CA ARG A 4 -23.23 -15.94 -28.88
C ARG A 4 -23.00 -14.67 -29.70
N LEU A 5 -23.43 -13.52 -29.18
CA LEU A 5 -23.02 -12.22 -29.68
C LEU A 5 -21.55 -12.00 -29.32
N PRO A 6 -20.72 -11.42 -30.21
CA PRO A 6 -19.35 -11.10 -29.89
C PRO A 6 -19.33 -9.97 -28.86
N VAL A 7 -18.58 -10.16 -27.78
CA VAL A 7 -18.20 -9.08 -26.87
C VAL A 7 -17.19 -8.22 -27.63
N SER A 8 -17.59 -7.02 -28.03
CA SER A 8 -16.65 -6.03 -28.56
C SER A 8 -15.91 -5.39 -27.38
N THR A 9 -14.69 -5.82 -27.11
CA THR A 9 -13.79 -5.11 -26.21
C THR A 9 -13.28 -3.85 -26.92
N PHE A 10 -13.76 -2.69 -26.49
CA PHE A 10 -13.15 -1.41 -26.82
C PHE A 10 -11.87 -1.28 -25.99
N HIS A 11 -10.73 -1.71 -26.52
CA HIS A 11 -9.43 -1.40 -25.91
C HIS A 11 -9.00 -0.02 -26.42
N SER A 12 -8.90 0.95 -25.50
CA SER A 12 -8.18 2.20 -25.79
C SER A 12 -6.70 1.97 -25.51
N ASP A 13 -5.81 2.70 -26.20
CA ASP A 13 -4.36 2.63 -25.96
C ASP A 13 -3.95 3.11 -24.54
N SER A 14 -4.93 3.58 -23.73
CA SER A 14 -4.77 3.95 -22.32
C SER A 14 -5.27 2.87 -21.35
N ASP A 15 -5.71 1.72 -21.86
CA ASP A 15 -6.21 0.62 -21.04
C ASP A 15 -5.04 -0.01 -20.27
N TRP A 16 -5.09 0.04 -18.93
CA TRP A 16 -4.00 -0.38 -18.03
C TRP A 16 -3.51 -1.79 -18.36
N ILE A 17 -4.45 -2.71 -18.59
CA ILE A 17 -4.18 -4.12 -18.89
C ILE A 17 -3.38 -4.27 -20.20
N SER A 18 -3.61 -3.39 -21.18
CA SER A 18 -2.90 -3.42 -22.46
C SER A 18 -1.51 -2.79 -22.34
N ALA A 19 -1.36 -1.75 -21.51
CA ALA A 19 -0.08 -1.07 -21.28
C ALA A 19 0.86 -1.82 -20.31
N HIS A 20 0.31 -2.66 -19.44
CA HIS A 20 1.04 -3.39 -18.40
C HIS A 20 0.67 -4.88 -18.45
N PRO A 21 1.28 -5.66 -19.35
CA PRO A 21 1.04 -7.09 -19.41
C PRO A 21 1.50 -7.77 -18.12
N GLU A 22 0.54 -8.29 -17.36
CA GLU A 22 0.75 -9.09 -16.14
C GLU A 22 0.50 -10.57 -16.46
N GLU A 23 1.22 -11.48 -15.80
CA GLU A 23 0.91 -12.91 -15.93
C GLU A 23 -0.49 -13.19 -15.41
N HIS A 24 -1.34 -13.76 -16.26
CA HIS A 24 -2.68 -14.16 -15.85
C HIS A 24 -2.59 -15.30 -14.82
N GLN A 25 -3.09 -15.05 -13.61
CA GLN A 25 -3.31 -16.07 -12.59
C GLN A 25 -4.81 -16.20 -12.30
N ASP A 26 -5.39 -17.35 -12.63
CA ASP A 26 -6.76 -17.66 -12.24
C ASP A 26 -6.85 -18.22 -10.80
N PHE A 27 -8.06 -18.21 -10.25
CA PHE A 27 -8.31 -18.67 -8.89
C PHE A 27 -7.95 -20.14 -8.66
N GLU A 28 -8.26 -21.03 -9.61
CA GLU A 28 -8.04 -22.46 -9.46
C GLU A 28 -6.54 -22.79 -9.44
N SER A 29 -5.78 -22.15 -10.33
CA SER A 29 -4.33 -22.21 -10.41
C SER A 29 -3.69 -21.68 -9.12
N PHE A 30 -4.14 -20.52 -8.62
CA PHE A 30 -3.70 -20.00 -7.33
C PHE A 30 -4.00 -20.97 -6.18
N TYR A 31 -5.24 -21.47 -6.09
CA TYR A 31 -5.68 -22.30 -4.97
C TYR A 31 -4.94 -23.65 -4.91
N ARG A 32 -4.63 -24.23 -6.07
CA ARG A 32 -3.92 -25.51 -6.21
C ARG A 32 -2.40 -25.40 -6.08
N ASP A 33 -1.83 -24.21 -6.14
CA ASP A 33 -0.38 -24.03 -6.04
C ASP A 33 0.14 -24.53 -4.67
N PRO A 34 0.98 -25.58 -4.63
CA PRO A 34 1.55 -26.11 -3.38
C PRO A 34 2.55 -25.14 -2.73
N SER A 35 3.06 -24.16 -3.48
CA SER A 35 3.97 -23.14 -2.98
C SER A 35 3.24 -21.99 -2.25
N ARG A 36 1.90 -21.92 -2.40
CA ARG A 36 1.03 -20.91 -1.80
C ARG A 36 1.22 -20.83 -0.30
N LYS A 37 1.36 -19.61 0.20
CA LYS A 37 1.51 -19.36 1.64
C LYS A 37 0.13 -19.32 2.30
N THR A 38 -0.20 -20.37 3.02
CA THR A 38 -1.38 -20.40 3.91
C THR A 38 -0.98 -20.06 5.34
N PRO A 39 -1.86 -19.42 6.11
CA PRO A 39 -1.71 -19.31 7.56
C PRO A 39 -1.51 -20.68 8.20
N ASN A 40 -0.73 -20.73 9.27
CA ASN A 40 -0.58 -21.91 10.11
C ASN A 40 -0.38 -21.51 11.58
N ALA A 41 -0.37 -22.47 12.49
CA ALA A 41 -0.27 -22.21 13.93
C ALA A 41 0.95 -21.35 14.35
N SER A 42 2.04 -21.37 13.57
CA SER A 42 3.25 -20.58 13.83
C SER A 42 3.29 -19.27 13.04
N HIS A 43 2.40 -19.07 12.07
CA HIS A 43 2.35 -17.88 11.20
C HIS A 43 0.88 -17.51 10.94
N ASN A 44 0.22 -16.98 11.96
CA ASN A 44 -1.21 -16.64 11.94
C ASN A 44 -1.49 -15.19 12.36
N THR A 45 -0.48 -14.32 12.38
CA THR A 45 -0.67 -12.91 12.73
C THR A 45 -0.43 -11.99 11.54
N ILE A 46 -1.38 -11.10 11.24
CA ILE A 46 -1.20 -9.93 10.37
C ILE A 46 -0.71 -8.78 11.27
N TYR A 47 0.43 -8.20 10.93
CA TYR A 47 0.93 -7.01 11.61
C TYR A 47 0.70 -5.77 10.77
N ILE A 48 0.24 -4.68 11.39
CA ILE A 48 0.10 -3.37 10.74
C ILE A 48 1.14 -2.43 11.36
N GLN A 49 1.99 -1.85 10.51
CA GLN A 49 3.01 -0.87 10.88
C GLN A 49 2.59 0.50 10.36
N THR A 50 2.21 1.40 11.26
CA THR A 50 1.97 2.81 10.92
C THR A 50 3.31 3.51 10.67
N ILE A 51 3.42 4.22 9.54
CA ILE A 51 4.65 4.90 9.11
C ILE A 51 4.34 6.38 8.83
N GLY A 52 5.01 7.25 9.59
CA GLY A 52 4.78 8.69 9.55
C GLY A 52 3.52 9.12 10.31
N SER A 53 3.20 10.41 10.20
CA SER A 53 2.01 10.95 10.84
C SER A 53 0.78 10.73 9.97
N PHE A 54 -0.34 10.41 10.60
CA PHE A 54 -1.65 10.33 9.94
C PHE A 54 -2.47 11.60 10.24
N GLY A 55 -1.89 12.78 10.02
CA GLY A 55 -2.46 14.07 10.42
C GLY A 55 -1.93 14.59 11.76
N GLU A 56 -2.64 15.55 12.38
CA GLU A 56 -2.35 15.99 13.76
C GLU A 56 -2.47 14.80 14.71
N ALA A 57 -1.48 14.61 15.59
CA ALA A 57 -1.53 13.54 16.59
C ALA A 57 -2.78 13.73 17.47
N GLY A 58 -3.73 12.81 17.38
CA GLY A 58 -5.01 12.94 18.07
C GLY A 58 -5.90 11.70 17.94
N ALA A 59 -6.92 11.65 18.81
CA ALA A 59 -7.79 10.49 18.99
C ALA A 59 -8.47 9.99 17.70
N GLN A 60 -8.69 10.86 16.71
CA GLN A 60 -9.39 10.51 15.48
C GLN A 60 -8.53 9.65 14.54
N THR A 61 -7.24 9.97 14.44
CA THR A 61 -6.28 9.21 13.64
C THR A 61 -6.04 7.83 14.23
N ASP A 62 -5.85 7.75 15.55
CA ASP A 62 -5.70 6.48 16.27
C ASP A 62 -6.96 5.62 16.12
N GLN A 63 -8.14 6.24 16.13
CA GLN A 63 -9.41 5.56 15.91
C GLN A 63 -9.52 4.94 14.51
N CYS A 64 -9.07 5.63 13.46
CA CYS A 64 -9.09 5.09 12.09
C CYS A 64 -8.20 3.86 11.94
N VAL A 65 -7.00 3.88 12.53
CA VAL A 65 -6.08 2.74 12.50
C VAL A 65 -6.63 1.56 13.31
N GLU A 66 -7.28 1.85 14.44
CA GLU A 66 -7.95 0.82 15.24
C GLU A 66 -9.13 0.18 14.51
N TRP A 67 -9.96 0.97 13.81
CA TRP A 67 -11.00 0.43 12.95
C TRP A 67 -10.42 -0.44 11.84
N LEU A 68 -9.35 -0.01 11.17
CA LEU A 68 -8.69 -0.85 10.17
C LEU A 68 -8.24 -2.20 10.75
N ARG A 69 -7.70 -2.21 11.98
CA ARG A 69 -7.36 -3.46 12.68
C ARG A 69 -8.60 -4.34 12.87
N GLU A 70 -9.70 -3.78 13.37
CA GLU A 70 -10.95 -4.50 13.62
C GLU A 70 -11.59 -5.05 12.35
N TYR A 71 -11.64 -4.26 11.27
CA TYR A 71 -12.13 -4.70 9.97
C TYR A 71 -11.29 -5.83 9.41
N CYS A 72 -9.95 -5.72 9.46
CA CYS A 72 -9.06 -6.80 9.07
C CYS A 72 -9.29 -8.06 9.92
N GLN A 73 -9.48 -7.90 11.24
CA GLN A 73 -9.70 -8.99 12.18
C GLN A 73 -11.02 -9.73 11.90
N ALA A 74 -12.06 -9.01 11.47
CA ALA A 74 -13.34 -9.58 11.09
C ALA A 74 -13.29 -10.26 9.70
N PHE A 75 -12.63 -9.63 8.73
CA PHE A 75 -12.56 -10.13 7.35
C PHE A 75 -11.64 -11.35 7.21
N PHE A 76 -10.45 -11.30 7.82
CA PHE A 76 -9.46 -12.37 7.77
C PHE A 76 -9.66 -13.36 8.92
N TYR A 77 -10.82 -14.02 8.91
CA TYR A 77 -11.20 -14.96 9.97
C TYR A 77 -10.12 -16.02 10.23
N GLY A 78 -9.80 -16.24 11.52
CA GLY A 78 -8.79 -17.21 11.97
C GLY A 78 -7.35 -16.65 12.03
N LEU A 79 -7.09 -15.45 11.50
CA LEU A 79 -5.85 -14.72 11.73
C LEU A 79 -6.01 -13.75 12.91
N SER A 80 -4.94 -13.50 13.65
CA SER A 80 -4.87 -12.37 14.58
C SER A 80 -4.38 -11.12 13.85
N VAL A 81 -4.88 -9.93 14.21
CA VAL A 81 -4.39 -8.66 13.66
C VAL A 81 -3.83 -7.80 14.78
N LYS A 82 -2.58 -7.37 14.65
CA LYS A 82 -1.87 -6.58 15.67
C LYS A 82 -1.30 -5.31 15.07
N LEU A 83 -1.44 -4.21 15.81
CA LEU A 83 -0.75 -2.96 15.51
C LEU A 83 0.67 -3.01 16.11
N LEU A 84 1.67 -2.61 15.33
CA LEU A 84 3.00 -2.32 15.83
C LEU A 84 3.08 -0.85 16.26
N PRO A 85 4.01 -0.48 17.17
CA PRO A 85 4.26 0.92 17.50
C PRO A 85 4.53 1.73 16.22
N ALA A 86 3.87 2.88 16.09
CA ALA A 86 4.11 3.78 14.96
C ALA A 86 5.59 4.17 14.90
N VAL A 87 6.10 4.29 13.67
CA VAL A 87 7.47 4.77 13.43
C VAL A 87 7.42 6.07 12.65
N THR A 88 8.40 6.93 12.90
CA THR A 88 8.58 8.12 12.08
C THR A 88 9.09 7.75 10.70
N VAL A 89 8.88 8.64 9.75
CA VAL A 89 9.40 8.52 8.39
C VAL A 89 10.93 8.43 8.40
N ALA A 90 11.60 9.20 9.26
CA ALA A 90 13.06 9.23 9.38
C ALA A 90 13.64 7.88 9.83
N GLU A 91 12.95 7.14 10.70
CA GLU A 91 13.37 5.81 11.16
C GLU A 91 13.43 4.78 10.03
N THR A 92 12.63 4.97 8.97
CA THR A 92 12.60 4.04 7.83
C THR A 92 13.86 4.12 6.96
N LYS A 93 14.55 5.28 6.97
CA LYS A 93 15.70 5.59 6.10
C LYS A 93 15.41 5.38 4.60
N CYS A 94 14.15 5.54 4.20
CA CYS A 94 13.76 5.40 2.80
C CYS A 94 14.23 6.57 1.93
N SER A 95 14.27 6.34 0.63
CA SER A 95 14.46 7.37 -0.38
C SER A 95 13.15 8.14 -0.59
N PHE A 96 13.29 9.43 -0.88
CA PHE A 96 12.17 10.33 -1.16
C PHE A 96 12.38 11.09 -2.45
N ARG A 97 11.27 11.54 -3.05
CA ARG A 97 11.27 12.56 -4.08
C ARG A 97 10.10 13.51 -3.89
N VAL A 98 10.16 14.66 -4.54
CA VAL A 98 8.98 15.52 -4.74
C VAL A 98 8.43 15.19 -6.12
N ASN A 99 7.14 14.83 -6.18
CA ASN A 99 6.47 14.58 -7.45
C ASN A 99 6.37 15.89 -8.26
N SER A 100 6.65 15.84 -9.56
CA SER A 100 6.58 17.04 -10.41
C SER A 100 5.16 17.56 -10.63
N ASP A 101 4.17 16.67 -10.60
CA ASP A 101 2.80 16.97 -10.98
C ASP A 101 1.98 17.39 -9.76
N SER A 102 2.09 16.64 -8.65
CA SER A 102 1.37 16.92 -7.42
C SER A 102 2.13 17.85 -6.46
N HIS A 103 3.44 18.05 -6.66
CA HIS A 103 4.33 18.74 -5.72
C HIS A 103 4.36 18.14 -4.30
N ASN A 104 3.88 16.90 -4.16
CA ASN A 104 3.84 16.21 -2.88
C ASN A 104 5.08 15.34 -2.67
N LEU A 105 5.48 15.16 -1.41
CA LEU A 105 6.52 14.22 -1.03
C LEU A 105 6.07 12.78 -1.31
N GLN A 106 6.93 11.98 -1.94
CA GLN A 106 6.71 10.56 -2.20
C GLN A 106 7.83 9.69 -1.62
N ILE A 107 7.47 8.48 -1.15
CA ILE A 107 8.41 7.48 -0.63
C ILE A 107 8.60 6.34 -1.62
N LEU A 108 9.86 5.91 -1.80
CA LEU A 108 10.17 4.74 -2.62
C LEU A 108 9.67 3.47 -1.94
N THR A 109 8.74 2.76 -2.57
CA THR A 109 8.13 1.55 -2.00
C THR A 109 9.13 0.42 -1.77
N GLY A 110 10.16 0.32 -2.62
CA GLY A 110 11.21 -0.69 -2.50
C GLY A 110 11.94 -0.61 -1.16
N ASP A 111 12.27 0.60 -0.72
CA ASP A 111 12.94 0.84 0.56
C ASP A 111 11.99 0.53 1.73
N LEU A 112 10.71 0.91 1.62
CA LEU A 112 9.72 0.57 2.64
C LEU A 112 9.51 -0.94 2.78
N LEU A 113 9.46 -1.68 1.67
CA LEU A 113 9.37 -3.14 1.71
C LEU A 113 10.61 -3.77 2.35
N GLN A 114 11.80 -3.21 2.12
CA GLN A 114 13.03 -3.63 2.80
C GLN A 114 12.98 -3.32 4.30
N PHE A 115 12.50 -2.14 4.68
CA PHE A 115 12.26 -1.78 6.08
C PHE A 115 11.30 -2.77 6.76
N LEU A 116 10.14 -3.04 6.16
CA LEU A 116 9.17 -4.00 6.70
C LEU A 116 9.75 -5.41 6.82
N ARG A 117 10.61 -5.83 5.88
CA ARG A 117 11.32 -7.11 5.97
C ARG A 117 12.14 -7.23 7.24
N SER A 118 12.82 -6.16 7.65
CA SER A 118 13.62 -6.13 8.88
C SER A 118 12.78 -6.08 10.16
N ARG A 119 11.52 -5.63 10.06
CA ARG A 119 10.60 -5.46 11.18
C ARG A 119 9.62 -6.61 11.35
N LYS A 120 9.44 -7.43 10.31
CA LYS A 120 8.44 -8.51 10.29
C LYS A 120 8.66 -9.49 11.45
N PRO A 121 7.71 -9.62 12.38
CA PRO A 121 7.81 -10.61 13.44
C PRO A 121 7.90 -12.05 12.92
N ALA A 122 8.47 -12.93 13.74
CA ALA A 122 8.66 -14.34 13.38
C ALA A 122 7.31 -15.06 13.20
N ASP A 123 6.33 -14.76 14.04
CA ASP A 123 4.96 -15.33 13.99
C ASP A 123 4.05 -14.66 12.94
N ALA A 124 4.57 -13.68 12.20
CA ALA A 124 3.79 -12.94 11.22
C ALA A 124 3.49 -13.82 10.00
N PHE A 125 2.20 -13.98 9.71
CA PHE A 125 1.72 -14.39 8.40
C PHE A 125 2.16 -13.35 7.35
N CYS A 126 1.86 -12.08 7.60
CA CYS A 126 2.34 -10.95 6.83
C CYS A 126 2.49 -9.69 7.70
N ILE A 127 3.18 -8.69 7.17
CA ILE A 127 3.23 -7.33 7.71
C ILE A 127 2.80 -6.33 6.64
N VAL A 128 1.98 -5.36 7.00
CA VAL A 128 1.51 -4.30 6.12
C VAL A 128 1.93 -2.95 6.70
N GLY A 129 2.68 -2.17 5.94
CA GLY A 129 2.96 -0.78 6.25
C GLY A 129 1.81 0.11 5.75
N ILE A 130 1.35 1.04 6.58
CA ILE A 130 0.37 2.04 6.18
C ILE A 130 0.94 3.45 6.39
N THR A 131 0.65 4.37 5.47
CA THR A 131 1.14 5.76 5.55
C THR A 131 0.15 6.75 4.93
N MET A 132 0.25 8.03 5.31
CA MET A 132 -0.39 9.16 4.63
C MET A 132 0.53 9.88 3.63
N ILE A 133 1.72 9.33 3.35
CA ILE A 133 2.65 9.90 2.38
C ILE A 133 2.52 9.15 1.06
N ASP A 134 2.52 9.86 -0.05
CA ASP A 134 2.35 9.28 -1.38
C ASP A 134 3.51 8.33 -1.74
N LEU A 135 3.27 7.37 -2.64
CA LEU A 135 4.21 6.29 -2.92
C LEU A 135 4.60 6.25 -4.38
N TYR A 136 5.84 5.83 -4.65
CA TYR A 136 6.29 5.54 -6.01
C TYR A 136 7.12 4.25 -6.08
N PRO A 137 6.97 3.44 -7.15
CA PRO A 137 7.62 2.14 -7.24
C PRO A 137 9.03 2.20 -7.84
N LYS A 138 9.28 3.20 -8.70
CA LYS A 138 10.54 3.47 -9.38
C LYS A 138 10.51 4.86 -10.01
N ASP A 139 11.68 5.41 -10.34
CA ASP A 139 11.81 6.80 -10.81
C ASP A 139 10.97 7.10 -12.07
N SER A 140 10.78 6.13 -12.96
CA SER A 140 10.02 6.29 -14.20
C SER A 140 8.50 6.24 -14.04
N TRP A 141 7.98 6.01 -12.84
CA TRP A 141 6.55 5.91 -12.56
C TRP A 141 6.06 7.14 -11.82
N ASN A 142 4.79 7.50 -11.99
CA ASN A 142 4.22 8.68 -11.33
C ASN A 142 3.89 8.39 -9.85
N PHE A 143 3.10 7.36 -9.58
CA PHE A 143 2.77 6.92 -8.23
C PHE A 143 2.17 5.52 -8.22
N VAL A 144 1.99 4.95 -7.03
CA VAL A 144 1.13 3.80 -6.76
C VAL A 144 0.36 4.03 -5.46
N PHE A 145 -0.82 3.44 -5.32
CA PHE A 145 -1.51 3.42 -4.02
C PHE A 145 -0.84 2.43 -3.07
N GLU A 146 -0.29 1.35 -3.61
CA GLU A 146 0.23 0.24 -2.84
C GLU A 146 1.30 -0.52 -3.62
N GLN A 147 2.11 -1.27 -2.90
CA GLN A 147 2.97 -2.28 -3.49
C GLN A 147 3.12 -3.45 -2.53
N ALA A 148 3.05 -4.66 -3.07
CA ALA A 148 3.16 -5.87 -2.27
C ALA A 148 4.22 -6.84 -2.80
N SER A 149 4.67 -7.68 -1.88
CA SER A 149 5.41 -8.91 -2.10
C SER A 149 4.73 -10.00 -1.27
N LEU A 150 5.15 -11.27 -1.43
CA LEU A 150 4.45 -12.45 -0.91
C LEU A 150 3.95 -12.36 0.56
N ARG A 151 4.65 -11.67 1.46
CA ARG A 151 4.27 -11.52 2.88
C ARG A 151 4.42 -10.11 3.43
N MET A 152 4.60 -9.13 2.55
CA MET A 152 4.83 -7.74 2.95
C MET A 152 4.14 -6.84 1.96
N GLY A 153 3.41 -5.84 2.44
CA GLY A 153 2.79 -4.84 1.59
C GLY A 153 2.92 -3.46 2.20
N VAL A 154 2.85 -2.44 1.36
CA VAL A 154 2.70 -1.04 1.77
C VAL A 154 1.48 -0.46 1.08
N PHE A 155 0.71 0.34 1.81
CA PHE A 155 -0.44 1.05 1.29
C PHE A 155 -0.41 2.52 1.75
N SER A 156 -0.72 3.43 0.84
CA SER A 156 -0.84 4.85 1.14
C SER A 156 -2.27 5.34 1.02
N PHE A 157 -2.72 6.00 2.07
CA PHE A 157 -4.02 6.67 2.13
C PHE A 157 -3.95 8.12 1.63
N SER A 158 -2.76 8.63 1.27
CA SER A 158 -2.53 10.03 0.88
C SER A 158 -3.53 10.56 -0.14
N ARG A 159 -3.77 9.80 -1.20
CA ARG A 159 -4.62 10.16 -2.34
C ARG A 159 -6.13 9.98 -2.08
N TYR A 160 -6.51 9.50 -0.90
CA TYR A 160 -7.89 9.48 -0.44
C TYR A 160 -8.23 10.69 0.43
N ASP A 161 -7.25 11.55 0.70
CA ASP A 161 -7.47 12.83 1.37
C ASP A 161 -8.09 13.82 0.38
N ASP A 162 -9.26 14.37 0.73
CA ASP A 162 -9.97 15.34 -0.11
C ASP A 162 -9.13 16.59 -0.44
N SER A 163 -8.11 16.88 0.38
CA SER A 163 -7.21 18.01 0.19
C SER A 163 -5.96 17.68 -0.64
N PHE A 164 -5.78 16.44 -1.13
CA PHE A 164 -4.54 15.98 -1.78
C PHE A 164 -4.05 16.87 -2.93
N ASP A 165 -4.98 17.34 -3.78
CA ASP A 165 -4.68 18.20 -4.92
C ASP A 165 -4.64 19.71 -4.55
N SER A 166 -4.85 20.05 -3.28
CA SER A 166 -4.82 21.42 -2.80
C SER A 166 -3.40 21.85 -2.42
N SER A 167 -3.10 23.14 -2.61
CA SER A 167 -1.83 23.74 -2.17
C SER A 167 -1.65 23.76 -0.65
N SER A 168 -2.72 23.52 0.11
CA SER A 168 -2.71 23.41 1.57
C SER A 168 -2.49 21.99 2.08
N TYR A 169 -2.34 21.01 1.18
CA TYR A 169 -2.10 19.62 1.58
C TYR A 169 -0.83 19.53 2.42
N ALA A 170 -0.91 18.82 3.55
CA ALA A 170 0.21 18.70 4.48
C ALA A 170 1.46 18.03 3.86
N GLY A 171 1.27 17.21 2.81
CA GLY A 171 2.35 16.58 2.06
C GLY A 171 2.96 17.45 0.96
N SER A 172 2.40 18.64 0.70
CA SER A 172 2.88 19.55 -0.34
C SER A 172 4.18 20.21 0.07
N VAL A 173 5.18 20.16 -0.82
CA VAL A 173 6.48 20.82 -0.62
C VAL A 173 6.48 22.10 -1.43
N THR A 174 6.07 23.21 -0.80
CA THR A 174 6.22 24.53 -1.42
C THR A 174 7.70 24.84 -1.63
N THR A 175 8.08 25.12 -2.87
CA THR A 175 9.40 25.66 -3.19
C THR A 175 9.58 26.96 -2.40
N PRO A 176 10.70 27.19 -1.68
CA PRO A 176 10.94 28.49 -1.08
C PRO A 176 10.94 29.56 -2.18
N PRO A 177 10.40 30.76 -1.95
CA PRO A 177 10.50 31.84 -2.91
C PRO A 177 11.99 32.07 -3.20
N HIS A 178 12.35 32.00 -4.48
CA HIS A 178 13.69 32.34 -4.94
C HIS A 178 14.06 33.74 -4.41
N HIS A 179 15.20 33.83 -3.72
CA HIS A 179 15.82 35.08 -3.31
C HIS A 179 16.22 35.94 -4.52
#